data_AF-H8L1K1-F1
#
_entry.id   AF-H8L1K1-F1
#
_cell.length_a   1.000
_cell.length_b   1.000
_cell.length_c   1.000
_cell.angle_alpha   90.00
_cell.angle_beta   90.00
_cell.angle_gamma   90.00
#
_symmetry.space_group_name_H-M   'P 1'
#
loop_
_entity.id
_entity.type
_entity.pdbx_description
1 polymer ?
#
loop_
_entity_poly.entity_id
_entity_poly.type
_entity_poly.pdbx_seq_one_letter_code
_entity_poly.pdbx_strand_id
1 'polypeptide(L)'
;MTAETPASKADAVSLFDEISDLLKWSQDRVGPLTFVGLSIAALLWLDFLKVFALPVGFLSSSSLAALPALFSVVVFLIIAMTLVICLPSMPLWMPLIEGGPSIGTLGRGRFAAEAEKDGAASGFRQLPETEAAVVRRRMLRQWLGFNGGVVMFSLLWVGSLFELSPRPTWFWWLGAVAIGVAMALIMLAWQLKKKLGRWPSIEFALILLGAGLVQGTISLFLIQVLLNVIALQSSRMLVVAAIIYLVVMALIILLQALVAMRIIKGMYRGGLKHVMVSVLLILVAVAAVPQAGARLVSYPLQLATVDGETCQVLTLLPLSSAAPSSYATVQDLNNPGHSVPLNFITHLDGMYYVRPDPWKGAVYAVPEASVGGIGPCRAREEASPIFAALRASDGSPP
;
A
#
# COMPACT_ATOMS: atom_id res chain seq x y z
N MET A 1 -31.23 48.50 8.53
CA MET A 1 -30.19 48.00 7.59
C MET A 1 -28.95 47.72 8.41
N THR A 2 -28.89 46.53 8.99
CA THR A 2 -27.73 46.03 9.71
C THR A 2 -26.69 45.62 8.68
N ALA A 3 -25.58 46.35 8.65
CA ALA A 3 -24.43 45.99 7.84
C ALA A 3 -23.90 44.66 8.36
N GLU A 4 -24.10 43.58 7.60
CA GLU A 4 -23.31 42.37 7.75
C GLU A 4 -21.86 42.77 7.51
N THR A 5 -21.11 42.94 8.60
CA THR A 5 -19.66 42.95 8.54
C THR A 5 -19.26 41.67 7.84
N PRO A 6 -18.52 41.72 6.71
CA PRO A 6 -18.04 40.52 6.06
C PRO A 6 -17.15 39.83 7.08
N ALA A 7 -17.67 38.76 7.68
CA ALA A 7 -16.93 37.93 8.60
C ALA A 7 -15.65 37.55 7.86
N SER A 8 -14.54 38.09 8.34
CA SER A 8 -13.20 37.70 7.96
C SER A 8 -13.19 36.18 7.99
N LYS A 9 -13.24 35.55 6.81
CA LYS A 9 -13.03 34.11 6.65
C LYS A 9 -11.59 33.89 7.07
N ALA A 10 -11.38 33.77 8.38
CA ALA A 10 -10.09 33.48 8.96
C ALA A 10 -9.52 32.29 8.20
N ASP A 11 -8.24 32.40 7.83
CA ASP A 11 -7.44 31.54 6.97
C ASP A 11 -7.32 30.08 7.47
N ALA A 12 -8.43 29.41 7.71
CA ALA A 12 -8.51 27.97 7.71
C ALA A 12 -8.28 27.57 6.26
N VAL A 13 -7.00 27.36 5.90
CA VAL A 13 -6.61 26.73 4.64
C VAL A 13 -7.43 25.46 4.53
N SER A 14 -8.43 25.48 3.66
CA SER A 14 -9.30 24.32 3.51
C SER A 14 -8.46 23.21 2.89
N LEU A 15 -8.71 21.96 3.29
CA LEU A 15 -8.07 20.81 2.67
C LEU A 15 -8.22 20.85 1.14
N PHE A 16 -9.38 21.34 0.69
CA PHE A 16 -9.68 21.54 -0.72
C PHE A 16 -8.73 22.53 -1.39
N ASP A 17 -8.41 23.66 -0.74
CA ASP A 17 -7.44 24.63 -1.26
C ASP A 17 -6.05 24.02 -1.36
N GLU A 18 -5.61 23.22 -0.37
CA GLU A 18 -4.29 22.60 -0.43
C GLU A 18 -4.21 21.50 -1.49
N ILE A 19 -5.27 20.71 -1.68
CA ILE A 19 -5.37 19.72 -2.76
C ILE A 19 -5.42 20.43 -4.12
N SER A 20 -6.20 21.50 -4.25
CA SER A 20 -6.28 22.33 -5.47
C SER A 20 -4.92 22.93 -5.81
N ASP A 21 -4.23 23.51 -4.83
CA ASP A 21 -2.87 24.05 -4.97
C ASP A 21 -1.84 22.96 -5.32
N LEU A 22 -2.03 21.73 -4.83
CA LEU A 22 -1.20 20.57 -5.19
C LEU A 22 -1.45 20.14 -6.63
N LEU A 23 -2.71 20.02 -7.05
CA LEU A 23 -3.10 19.64 -8.41
C LEU A 23 -2.63 20.68 -9.43
N LYS A 24 -2.79 21.97 -9.11
CA LYS A 24 -2.25 23.04 -9.94
C LYS A 24 -0.73 22.96 -10.02
N TRP A 25 -0.06 22.75 -8.89
CA TRP A 25 1.40 22.62 -8.85
C TRP A 25 1.92 21.42 -9.65
N SER A 26 1.21 20.29 -9.59
CA SER A 26 1.58 19.08 -10.35
C SER A 26 1.31 19.25 -11.83
N GLN A 27 0.22 19.92 -12.21
CA GLN A 27 -0.08 20.30 -13.60
C GLN A 27 1.00 21.24 -14.17
N ASP A 28 1.37 22.29 -13.44
CA ASP A 28 2.42 23.24 -13.85
C ASP A 28 3.79 22.56 -14.04
N ARG A 29 4.00 21.39 -13.42
CA ARG A 29 5.26 20.63 -13.41
C ARG A 29 5.10 19.23 -14.00
N VAL A 30 4.08 19.02 -14.83
CA VAL A 30 3.77 17.71 -15.41
C VAL A 30 4.95 17.18 -16.22
N GLY A 31 5.65 18.03 -16.98
CA GLY A 31 6.83 17.63 -17.76
C GLY A 31 7.93 17.00 -16.89
N PRO A 32 8.51 17.73 -15.92
CA PRO A 32 9.51 17.19 -15.00
C PRO A 32 9.02 15.96 -14.20
N LEU A 33 7.78 15.99 -13.70
CA LEU A 33 7.23 14.86 -12.92
C LEU A 33 7.08 13.60 -13.78
N THR A 34 6.57 13.74 -15.01
CA THR A 34 6.46 12.64 -15.97
C THR A 34 7.84 12.13 -16.37
N PHE A 35 8.82 13.01 -16.61
CA PHE A 35 10.19 12.61 -16.92
C PHE A 35 10.80 11.77 -15.79
N VAL A 36 10.67 12.21 -14.53
CA VAL A 36 11.18 11.46 -13.39
C VAL A 36 10.43 10.14 -13.22
N GLY A 37 9.09 10.14 -13.33
CA GLY A 37 8.30 8.91 -13.22
C GLY A 37 8.62 7.90 -14.32
N LEU A 38 8.80 8.34 -15.57
CA LEU A 38 9.23 7.49 -16.68
C LEU A 38 10.66 6.98 -16.48
N SER A 39 11.55 7.81 -15.92
CA SER A 39 12.92 7.39 -15.58
C SER A 39 12.91 6.30 -14.50
N ILE A 40 12.08 6.43 -13.47
CA ILE A 40 11.88 5.40 -12.43
C ILE A 40 11.32 4.14 -13.08
N ALA A 41 10.27 4.25 -13.91
CA ALA A 41 9.67 3.10 -14.59
C ALA A 41 10.69 2.36 -15.49
N ALA A 42 11.52 3.09 -16.21
CA ALA A 42 12.59 2.52 -17.04
C ALA A 42 13.66 1.82 -16.20
N LEU A 43 14.11 2.42 -15.10
CA LEU A 43 15.06 1.80 -14.17
C LEU A 43 14.49 0.51 -13.57
N LEU A 44 13.26 0.57 -13.09
CA LEU A 44 12.53 -0.56 -12.55
C LEU A 44 12.39 -1.71 -13.57
N TRP A 45 12.13 -1.38 -14.84
CA TRP A 45 12.11 -2.36 -15.93
C TRP A 45 13.48 -2.96 -16.23
N LEU A 46 14.54 -2.14 -16.28
CA LEU A 46 15.91 -2.60 -16.50
C LEU A 46 16.37 -3.54 -15.39
N ASP A 47 16.06 -3.20 -14.14
CA ASP A 47 16.34 -4.04 -12.99
C ASP A 47 15.59 -5.37 -13.07
N PHE A 48 14.32 -5.35 -13.50
CA PHE A 48 13.55 -6.56 -13.75
C PHE A 48 14.24 -7.45 -14.80
N LEU A 49 14.57 -6.92 -15.98
CA LEU A 49 15.28 -7.68 -17.02
C LEU A 49 16.61 -8.25 -16.52
N LYS A 50 17.38 -7.45 -15.76
CA LYS A 50 18.70 -7.83 -15.23
C LYS A 50 18.60 -8.91 -14.16
N VAL A 51 17.72 -8.75 -13.18
CA VAL A 51 17.56 -9.69 -12.06
C VAL A 51 16.98 -11.02 -12.54
N PHE A 52 16.03 -10.97 -13.48
CA PHE A 52 15.48 -12.18 -14.08
C PHE A 52 16.32 -12.73 -15.23
N ALA A 53 17.39 -12.05 -15.66
CA ALA A 53 18.26 -12.42 -16.76
C ALA A 53 17.48 -12.74 -18.06
N LEU A 54 16.49 -11.90 -18.36
CA LEU A 54 15.65 -12.05 -19.55
C LEU A 54 16.44 -11.57 -20.78
N PRO A 55 16.55 -12.37 -21.86
CA PRO A 55 17.29 -12.02 -23.06
C PRO A 55 16.47 -11.10 -23.98
N VAL A 56 15.84 -10.08 -23.40
CA VAL A 56 15.00 -9.11 -24.12
C VAL A 56 15.75 -7.79 -24.16
N GLY A 57 15.89 -7.21 -25.35
CA GLY A 57 16.48 -5.88 -25.50
C GLY A 57 15.55 -4.81 -24.94
N PHE A 58 16.12 -3.74 -24.35
CA PHE A 58 15.33 -2.62 -23.82
C PHE A 58 14.45 -1.94 -24.89
N LEU A 59 14.86 -2.00 -26.17
CA LEU A 59 14.12 -1.44 -27.31
C LEU A 59 13.14 -2.43 -27.94
N SER A 60 12.87 -3.58 -27.30
CA SER A 60 11.87 -4.51 -27.80
C SER A 60 10.46 -3.90 -27.75
N SER A 61 9.57 -4.40 -28.61
CA SER A 61 8.16 -4.01 -28.63
C SER A 61 7.50 -4.20 -27.27
N SER A 62 7.77 -5.33 -26.60
CA SER A 62 7.26 -5.61 -25.26
C SER A 62 7.75 -4.61 -24.21
N SER A 63 9.03 -4.24 -24.25
CA SER A 63 9.63 -3.26 -23.33
C SER A 63 8.98 -1.88 -23.49
N LEU A 64 8.80 -1.43 -24.74
CA LEU A 64 8.14 -0.14 -25.03
C LEU A 64 6.67 -0.14 -24.62
N ALA A 65 5.97 -1.27 -24.79
CA ALA A 65 4.58 -1.43 -24.37
C ALA A 65 4.42 -1.52 -22.84
N ALA A 66 5.42 -2.04 -22.12
CA ALA A 66 5.39 -2.16 -20.66
C ALA A 66 5.60 -0.82 -19.94
N LEU A 67 6.36 0.12 -20.53
CA LEU A 67 6.71 1.40 -19.88
C LEU A 67 5.49 2.23 -19.42
N PRO A 68 4.43 2.45 -20.22
CA PRO A 68 3.23 3.17 -19.76
C PRO A 68 2.52 2.50 -18.59
N ALA A 69 2.46 1.16 -18.58
CA ALA A 69 1.87 0.39 -17.50
C ALA A 69 2.69 0.55 -16.21
N LEU A 70 4.02 0.43 -16.30
CA LEU A 70 4.92 0.64 -15.16
C LEU A 70 4.91 2.08 -14.66
N PHE A 71 4.82 3.06 -15.56
CA PHE A 71 4.65 4.46 -15.19
C PHE A 71 3.36 4.65 -14.37
N SER A 72 2.26 4.05 -14.81
CA SER A 72 0.99 4.09 -14.08
C SER A 72 1.11 3.45 -12.69
N VAL A 73 1.83 2.33 -12.55
CA VAL A 73 2.13 1.70 -11.27
C VAL A 73 2.95 2.66 -10.37
N VAL A 74 3.97 3.32 -10.90
CA VAL A 74 4.78 4.29 -10.15
C VAL A 74 3.94 5.46 -9.67
N VAL A 75 3.08 6.03 -10.54
CA VAL A 75 2.15 7.12 -10.17
C VAL A 75 1.19 6.67 -9.06
N PHE A 76 0.62 5.47 -9.19
CA PHE A 76 -0.25 4.89 -8.18
C PHE A 76 0.48 4.73 -6.83
N LEU A 77 1.72 4.22 -6.85
CA LEU A 77 2.54 4.09 -5.64
C LEU A 77 2.84 5.44 -4.99
N ILE A 78 3.13 6.48 -5.78
CA ILE A 78 3.34 7.83 -5.25
C ILE A 78 2.08 8.33 -4.53
N ILE A 79 0.93 8.19 -5.17
CA ILE A 79 -0.36 8.60 -4.58
C ILE A 79 -0.64 7.79 -3.32
N ALA A 80 -0.53 6.47 -3.37
CA ALA A 80 -0.76 5.57 -2.25
C ALA A 80 0.16 5.91 -1.07
N MET A 81 1.48 6.02 -1.29
CA MET A 81 2.45 6.40 -0.25
C MET A 81 2.19 7.80 0.31
N THR A 82 1.80 8.76 -0.54
CA THR A 82 1.44 10.10 -0.07
C THR A 82 0.20 10.04 0.83
N LEU A 83 -0.81 9.25 0.48
CA LEU A 83 -1.98 9.03 1.34
C LEU A 83 -1.60 8.33 2.65
N VAL A 84 -0.76 7.29 2.60
CA VAL A 84 -0.24 6.60 3.80
C VAL A 84 0.43 7.57 4.76
N ILE A 85 1.22 8.51 4.25
CA ILE A 85 2.00 9.44 5.07
C ILE A 85 1.14 10.62 5.54
N CYS A 86 0.31 11.18 4.66
CA CYS A 86 -0.45 12.40 4.94
C CYS A 86 -1.75 12.13 5.69
N LEU A 87 -2.52 11.10 5.30
CA LEU A 87 -3.89 10.90 5.79
C LEU A 87 -3.94 10.70 7.32
N PRO A 88 -3.04 9.93 7.94
CA PRO A 88 -3.00 9.81 9.40
C PRO A 88 -2.66 11.12 10.12
N SER A 89 -2.03 12.08 9.44
CA SER A 89 -1.75 13.42 9.99
C SER A 89 -2.90 14.42 9.78
N MET A 90 -3.86 14.13 8.89
CA MET A 90 -5.01 15.00 8.58
C MET A 90 -5.89 15.38 9.78
N PRO A 91 -6.13 14.52 10.79
CA PRO A 91 -6.87 14.93 11.98
C PRO A 91 -6.24 16.14 12.69
N LEU A 92 -4.94 16.40 12.50
CA LEU A 92 -4.29 17.59 13.05
C LEU A 92 -4.68 18.89 12.32
N TRP A 93 -5.18 18.80 11.09
CA TRP A 93 -5.62 19.94 10.27
C TRP A 93 -7.09 20.30 10.47
N MET A 94 -7.90 19.34 10.92
CA MET A 94 -9.33 19.56 11.02
C MET A 94 -9.74 20.24 12.32
N PRO A 95 -10.79 21.08 12.27
CA PRO A 95 -11.37 21.66 13.46
C PRO A 95 -12.02 20.57 14.31
N LEU A 96 -11.68 20.54 15.60
CA LEU A 96 -12.17 19.52 16.53
C LEU A 96 -13.67 19.67 16.81
N ILE A 97 -14.17 20.90 16.72
CA ILE A 97 -15.57 21.31 16.91
C ILE A 97 -15.93 22.14 15.67
N GLU A 98 -17.17 22.06 15.20
CA GLU A 98 -17.67 22.84 14.08
C GLU A 98 -17.48 24.35 14.30
N GLY A 99 -16.87 25.04 13.33
CA GLY A 99 -16.47 26.45 13.46
C GLY A 99 -15.34 26.73 14.48
N GLY A 100 -14.84 25.70 15.15
CA GLY A 100 -13.74 25.80 16.10
C GLY A 100 -12.38 25.77 15.42
N PRO A 101 -11.30 26.00 16.18
CA PRO A 101 -9.97 25.96 15.63
C PRO A 101 -9.47 24.53 15.38
N SER A 102 -8.62 24.39 14.36
CA SER A 102 -7.87 23.16 14.12
C SER A 102 -6.95 22.80 15.30
N ILE A 103 -6.65 21.52 15.44
CA ILE A 103 -5.67 21.04 16.43
C ILE A 103 -4.27 21.67 16.20
N GLY A 104 -3.89 21.84 14.93
CA GLY A 104 -2.63 22.47 14.54
C GLY A 104 -2.55 23.94 14.94
N THR A 105 -3.64 24.70 14.82
CA THR A 105 -3.72 26.08 15.31
C THR A 105 -3.77 26.14 16.83
N LEU A 106 -4.39 25.15 17.48
CA LEU A 106 -4.39 25.00 18.94
C LEU A 106 -2.98 24.92 19.53
N GLY A 107 -2.08 24.22 18.86
CA GLY A 107 -0.70 24.12 19.29
C GLY A 107 0.14 25.39 19.11
N ARG A 108 -0.31 26.41 18.38
CA ARG A 108 0.51 27.60 18.03
C ARG A 108 0.25 28.83 18.90
N GLY A 109 -0.73 28.81 19.80
CA GLY A 109 -1.05 29.97 20.65
C GLY A 109 -1.52 31.22 19.89
N ARG A 110 -1.78 31.13 18.58
CA ARG A 110 -2.19 32.26 17.72
C ARG A 110 -3.63 32.74 17.95
N PHE A 111 -4.40 32.07 18.80
CA PHE A 111 -5.82 32.41 18.99
C PHE A 111 -6.11 33.83 19.44
N ALA A 112 -5.26 34.43 20.25
CA ALA A 112 -5.61 35.74 20.77
C ALA A 112 -5.42 36.87 19.77
N ALA A 113 -4.47 36.76 18.82
CA ALA A 113 -4.20 37.84 17.89
C ALA A 113 -5.33 38.02 16.85
N GLU A 114 -6.04 36.94 16.50
CA GLU A 114 -7.17 36.97 15.56
C GLU A 114 -8.52 37.10 16.27
N ALA A 115 -8.72 36.45 17.42
CA ALA A 115 -9.98 36.60 18.19
C ALA A 115 -10.15 38.02 18.79
N GLU A 116 -9.05 38.71 19.12
CA GLU A 116 -9.08 40.12 19.55
C GLU A 116 -9.46 41.06 18.39
N LYS A 117 -9.13 40.69 17.15
CA LYS A 117 -9.42 41.49 15.94
C LYS A 117 -10.87 41.36 15.47
N ASP A 118 -11.48 40.19 15.63
CA ASP A 118 -12.82 39.90 15.10
C ASP A 118 -13.96 40.13 16.10
N GLY A 119 -13.68 40.59 17.32
CA GLY A 119 -14.71 40.91 18.33
C GLY A 119 -15.54 39.70 18.79
N ALA A 120 -15.17 38.49 18.37
CA ALA A 120 -15.88 37.26 18.67
C ALA A 120 -15.55 36.80 20.09
N ALA A 121 -16.48 37.08 21.02
CA ALA A 121 -16.66 36.46 22.33
C ALA A 121 -15.40 35.81 22.95
N SER A 122 -14.61 36.65 23.62
CA SER A 122 -13.73 36.53 24.80
C SER A 122 -13.59 35.23 25.64
N GLY A 123 -14.05 34.05 25.20
CA GLY A 123 -14.04 32.81 25.98
C GLY A 123 -12.76 31.97 25.90
N PHE A 124 -11.90 32.18 24.90
CA PHE A 124 -10.68 31.38 24.72
C PHE A 124 -9.44 32.16 25.16
N ARG A 125 -9.02 31.91 26.39
CA ARG A 125 -7.81 32.49 27.01
C ARG A 125 -6.56 32.11 26.20
N GLN A 126 -5.71 33.09 25.90
CA GLN A 126 -4.41 32.86 25.30
C GLN A 126 -3.61 31.94 26.22
N LEU A 127 -3.37 30.68 25.80
CA LEU A 127 -2.56 29.77 26.60
C LEU A 127 -1.10 30.26 26.55
N PRO A 128 -0.43 30.39 27.71
CA PRO A 128 1.01 30.59 27.76
C PRO A 128 1.73 29.57 26.86
N GLU A 129 2.85 29.95 26.25
CA GLU A 129 3.62 29.08 25.33
C GLU A 129 3.98 27.73 25.97
N THR A 130 4.21 27.73 27.29
CA THR A 130 4.46 26.54 28.10
C THR A 130 3.24 25.59 28.13
N GLU A 131 2.03 26.11 28.28
CA GLU A 131 0.80 25.31 28.25
C GLU A 131 0.49 24.81 26.83
N ALA A 132 0.72 25.63 25.81
CA ALA A 132 0.58 25.22 24.41
C ALA A 132 1.52 24.07 24.05
N ALA A 133 2.77 24.09 24.55
CA ALA A 133 3.73 23.00 24.38
C ALA A 133 3.26 21.71 25.07
N VAL A 134 2.65 21.81 26.26
CA VAL A 134 2.08 20.66 26.97
C VAL A 134 0.91 20.05 26.21
N VAL A 135 0.00 20.88 25.69
CA VAL A 135 -1.14 20.44 24.86
C VAL A 135 -0.64 19.75 23.59
N ARG A 136 0.35 20.33 22.91
CA ARG A 136 0.98 19.74 21.72
C ARG A 136 1.59 18.37 22.01
N ARG A 137 2.38 18.25 23.09
CA ARG A 137 2.99 16.99 23.50
C ARG A 137 1.93 15.95 23.85
N ARG A 138 0.83 16.35 24.48
CA ARG A 138 -0.27 15.46 24.84
C ARG A 138 -1.03 14.96 23.62
N MET A 139 -1.31 15.83 22.65
CA MET A 139 -1.97 15.46 21.39
C MET A 139 -1.09 14.54 20.55
N LEU A 140 0.22 14.83 20.44
CA LEU A 140 1.16 13.94 19.76
C LEU A 140 1.21 12.56 20.42
N ARG A 141 1.19 12.48 21.76
CA ARG A 141 1.11 11.20 22.48
C ARG A 141 -0.19 10.45 22.21
N GLN A 142 -1.32 11.14 22.13
CA GLN A 142 -2.61 10.50 21.81
C GLN A 142 -2.64 10.01 20.36
N TRP A 143 -2.08 10.79 19.42
CA TRP A 143 -1.94 10.40 18.03
C TRP A 143 -0.98 9.20 17.85
N LEU A 144 0.17 9.20 18.55
CA LEU A 144 1.08 8.06 18.59
C LEU A 144 0.42 6.84 19.24
N GLY A 145 -0.38 7.04 20.30
CA GLY A 145 -1.15 5.98 20.95
C GLY A 145 -2.20 5.38 20.02
N PHE A 146 -2.87 6.19 19.21
CA PHE A 146 -3.81 5.72 18.18
C PHE A 146 -3.09 4.87 17.13
N ASN A 147 -2.01 5.38 16.53
CA ASN A 147 -1.25 4.64 15.52
C ASN A 147 -0.61 3.36 16.10
N GLY A 148 -0.05 3.43 17.31
CA GLY A 148 0.47 2.27 18.03
C GLY A 148 -0.61 1.25 18.35
N GLY A 149 -1.83 1.71 18.69
CA GLY A 149 -3.00 0.86 18.88
C GLY A 149 -3.39 0.10 17.60
N VAL A 150 -3.40 0.78 16.45
CA VAL A 150 -3.64 0.13 15.14
C VAL A 150 -2.57 -0.92 14.85
N VAL A 151 -1.28 -0.60 15.03
CA VAL A 151 -0.19 -1.56 14.82
C VAL A 151 -0.31 -2.78 15.73
N MET A 152 -0.59 -2.56 17.02
CA MET A 152 -0.75 -3.63 18.00
C MET A 152 -1.97 -4.49 17.69
N PHE A 153 -3.09 -3.88 17.30
CA PHE A 153 -4.29 -4.60 16.87
C PHE A 153 -4.00 -5.49 15.65
N SER A 154 -3.27 -4.98 14.65
CA SER A 154 -2.88 -5.77 13.48
C SER A 154 -1.98 -6.96 13.82
N LEU A 155 -1.08 -6.83 14.81
CA LEU A 155 -0.26 -7.95 15.29
C LEU A 155 -1.07 -9.01 16.01
N LEU A 156 -1.94 -8.60 16.93
CA LEU A 156 -2.84 -9.50 17.65
C LEU A 156 -3.77 -10.24 16.68
N TRP A 157 -4.24 -9.54 15.64
CA TRP A 157 -5.06 -10.14 14.60
C TRP A 157 -4.33 -11.22 13.83
N VAL A 158 -3.06 -11.01 13.45
CA VAL A 158 -2.29 -12.05 12.77
C VAL A 158 -2.04 -13.28 13.63
N GLY A 159 -1.83 -13.09 14.94
CA GLY A 159 -1.82 -14.21 15.89
C GLY A 159 -3.11 -15.01 15.82
N SER A 160 -4.26 -14.33 15.79
CA SER A 160 -5.57 -15.00 15.71
C SER A 160 -5.83 -15.72 14.38
N LEU A 161 -5.40 -15.14 13.24
CA LEU A 161 -5.56 -15.78 11.92
C LEU A 161 -4.74 -17.06 11.79
N PHE A 162 -3.59 -17.14 12.45
CA PHE A 162 -2.78 -18.36 12.49
C PHE A 162 -3.47 -19.53 13.18
N GLU A 163 -4.34 -19.26 14.16
CA GLU A 163 -5.04 -20.29 14.92
C GLU A 163 -6.40 -20.69 14.31
N LEU A 164 -7.09 -19.76 13.64
CA LEU A 164 -8.52 -19.92 13.34
C LEU A 164 -8.87 -20.50 11.96
N SER A 165 -7.99 -20.45 10.95
CA SER A 165 -8.29 -21.08 9.64
C SER A 165 -7.09 -21.08 8.69
N PRO A 166 -6.81 -22.18 7.96
CA PRO A 166 -5.81 -22.20 6.88
C PRO A 166 -6.18 -21.35 5.66
N ARG A 167 -7.40 -20.79 5.59
CA ARG A 167 -7.84 -19.89 4.51
C ARG A 167 -8.68 -18.75 5.07
N PRO A 168 -8.08 -17.60 5.43
CA PRO A 168 -8.84 -16.43 5.83
C PRO A 168 -9.62 -15.88 4.63
N THR A 169 -10.95 -15.99 4.66
CA THR A 169 -11.80 -15.37 3.63
C THR A 169 -11.77 -13.84 3.78
N TRP A 170 -11.82 -13.11 2.65
CA TRP A 170 -11.75 -11.64 2.60
C TRP A 170 -12.77 -10.92 3.53
N PHE A 171 -13.88 -11.59 3.86
CA PHE A 171 -14.89 -11.08 4.79
C PHE A 171 -14.35 -10.87 6.21
N TRP A 172 -13.54 -11.82 6.71
CA TRP A 172 -12.93 -11.70 8.05
C TRP A 172 -11.95 -10.53 8.13
N TRP A 173 -11.28 -10.22 7.02
CA TRP A 173 -10.39 -9.05 6.93
C TRP A 173 -11.17 -7.75 7.11
N LEU A 174 -12.26 -7.57 6.37
CA LEU A 174 -13.09 -6.37 6.48
C LEU A 174 -13.72 -6.23 7.86
N GLY A 175 -14.21 -7.33 8.44
CA GLY A 175 -14.77 -7.34 9.79
C GLY A 175 -13.75 -6.88 10.84
N ALA A 176 -12.52 -7.38 10.78
CA ALA A 176 -11.48 -7.01 11.73
C ALA A 176 -11.05 -5.55 11.61
N VAL A 177 -10.86 -5.05 10.38
CA VAL A 177 -10.57 -3.62 10.14
C VAL A 177 -11.68 -2.76 10.72
N ALA A 178 -12.94 -3.10 10.41
CA ALA A 178 -14.08 -2.33 10.87
C ALA A 178 -14.17 -2.31 12.40
N ILE A 179 -13.98 -3.45 13.07
CA ILE A 179 -14.02 -3.54 14.55
C ILE A 179 -12.86 -2.77 15.18
N GLY A 180 -11.63 -2.96 14.71
CA GLY A 180 -10.45 -2.30 15.25
C GLY A 180 -10.55 -0.78 15.13
N VAL A 181 -10.99 -0.29 13.96
CA VAL A 181 -11.18 1.13 13.73
C VAL A 181 -12.36 1.68 14.54
N ALA A 182 -13.50 0.98 14.60
CA ALA A 182 -14.64 1.40 15.41
C ALA A 182 -14.26 1.53 16.89
N MET A 183 -13.51 0.56 17.44
CA MET A 183 -13.07 0.59 18.83
C MET A 183 -12.11 1.76 19.10
N ALA A 184 -11.17 2.02 18.19
CA ALA A 184 -10.24 3.15 18.31
C ALA A 184 -10.98 4.50 18.25
N LEU A 185 -11.98 4.63 17.37
CA LEU A 185 -12.83 5.81 17.27
C LEU A 185 -13.68 6.02 18.53
N ILE A 186 -14.30 4.97 19.06
CA ILE A 186 -15.09 5.04 20.30
C ILE A 186 -14.19 5.47 21.46
N MET A 187 -13.00 4.87 21.60
CA MET A 187 -12.05 5.24 22.65
C MET A 187 -11.61 6.70 22.51
N LEU A 188 -11.31 7.17 21.30
CA LEU A 188 -10.91 8.55 21.10
C LEU A 188 -12.08 9.52 21.34
N ALA A 189 -13.26 9.25 20.78
CA ALA A 189 -14.46 10.06 20.98
C ALA A 189 -14.83 10.15 22.46
N TRP A 190 -14.71 9.06 23.21
CA TRP A 190 -14.94 9.04 24.65
C TRP A 190 -13.90 9.85 25.41
N GLN A 191 -12.61 9.74 25.06
CA GLN A 191 -11.56 10.56 25.66
C GLN A 191 -11.74 12.05 25.35
N LEU A 192 -12.14 12.39 24.12
CA LEU A 192 -12.42 13.75 23.69
C LEU A 192 -13.64 14.30 24.44
N LYS A 193 -14.75 13.56 24.48
CA LYS A 193 -15.96 13.94 25.22
C LYS A 193 -15.65 14.18 26.70
N LYS A 194 -14.89 13.29 27.34
CA LYS A 194 -14.52 13.42 28.77
C LYS A 194 -13.68 14.67 29.03
N LYS A 195 -12.83 15.08 28.08
CA LYS A 195 -11.90 16.21 28.25
C LYS A 195 -12.47 17.54 27.81
N LEU A 196 -13.28 17.57 26.75
CA LEU A 196 -13.82 18.78 26.13
C LEU A 196 -15.27 19.06 26.54
N GLY A 197 -15.95 18.11 27.17
CA GLY A 197 -17.36 18.21 27.54
C GLY A 197 -18.33 18.23 26.34
N ARG A 198 -17.82 18.13 25.12
CA ARG A 198 -18.56 18.16 23.86
C ARG A 198 -18.12 17.04 22.93
N TRP A 199 -19.01 16.67 22.02
CA TRP A 199 -18.71 15.71 20.97
C TRP A 199 -17.84 16.35 19.87
N PRO A 200 -16.91 15.59 19.26
CA PRO A 200 -16.15 16.07 18.12
C PRO A 200 -17.06 16.32 16.91
N SER A 201 -16.63 17.19 15.99
CA SER A 201 -17.33 17.41 14.73
C SER A 201 -17.42 16.13 13.89
N ILE A 202 -18.49 15.99 13.11
CA ILE A 202 -18.70 14.82 12.24
C ILE A 202 -17.58 14.73 11.19
N GLU A 203 -17.16 15.86 10.63
CA GLU A 203 -16.04 15.92 9.67
C GLU A 203 -14.74 15.39 10.25
N PHE A 204 -14.41 15.80 11.49
CA PHE A 204 -13.23 15.29 12.19
C PHE A 204 -13.33 13.77 12.41
N ALA A 205 -14.51 13.28 12.81
CA ALA A 205 -14.74 11.86 13.01
C ALA A 205 -14.61 11.05 11.70
N LEU A 206 -15.12 11.56 10.58
CA LEU A 206 -15.01 10.92 9.27
C LEU A 206 -13.56 10.87 8.76
N ILE A 207 -12.79 11.94 8.94
CA ILE A 207 -11.37 11.97 8.53
C ILE A 207 -10.53 11.04 9.40
N LEU A 208 -10.79 11.01 10.71
CA LEU A 208 -10.15 10.08 11.61
C LEU A 208 -10.50 8.62 11.29
N LEU A 209 -11.77 8.35 10.93
CA LEU A 209 -12.22 7.05 10.44
C LEU A 209 -11.47 6.66 9.17
N GLY A 210 -11.41 7.56 8.17
CA GLY A 210 -10.68 7.34 6.93
C GLY A 210 -9.19 7.08 7.17
N ALA A 211 -8.56 7.86 8.04
CA ALA A 211 -7.16 7.66 8.46
C ALA A 211 -6.95 6.28 9.11
N GLY A 212 -7.83 5.87 10.02
CA GLY A 212 -7.79 4.57 10.68
C GLY A 212 -7.97 3.42 9.70
N LEU A 213 -8.92 3.53 8.77
CA LEU A 213 -9.17 2.53 7.73
C LEU A 213 -7.95 2.37 6.82
N VAL A 214 -7.43 3.47 6.28
CA VAL A 214 -6.25 3.43 5.40
C VAL A 214 -5.04 2.84 6.14
N GLN A 215 -4.72 3.33 7.34
CA GLN A 215 -3.61 2.82 8.14
C GLN A 215 -3.80 1.33 8.46
N GLY A 216 -5.02 0.91 8.83
CA GLY A 216 -5.35 -0.49 9.10
C GLY A 216 -5.17 -1.38 7.86
N THR A 217 -5.68 -0.97 6.70
CA THR A 217 -5.52 -1.70 5.44
C THR A 217 -4.06 -1.84 5.06
N ILE A 218 -3.24 -0.80 5.22
CA ILE A 218 -1.80 -0.86 4.92
C ILE A 218 -1.08 -1.81 5.88
N SER A 219 -1.38 -1.73 7.18
CA SER A 219 -0.83 -2.62 8.19
C SER A 219 -1.11 -4.09 7.85
N LEU A 220 -2.35 -4.38 7.46
CA LEU A 220 -2.82 -5.71 7.10
C LEU A 220 -2.26 -6.18 5.76
N PHE A 221 -2.10 -5.29 4.78
CA PHE A 221 -1.45 -5.62 3.53
C PHE A 221 0.03 -5.96 3.75
N LEU A 222 0.76 -5.14 4.51
CA LEU A 222 2.16 -5.39 4.85
C LEU A 222 2.33 -6.73 5.55
N ILE A 223 1.50 -7.00 6.56
CA ILE A 223 1.61 -8.27 7.28
C ILE A 223 1.27 -9.45 6.37
N GLN A 224 0.27 -9.34 5.48
CA GLN A 224 -0.04 -10.37 4.49
C GLN A 224 1.14 -10.65 3.56
N VAL A 225 1.78 -9.60 3.05
CA VAL A 225 2.97 -9.73 2.19
C VAL A 225 4.09 -10.45 2.96
N LEU A 226 4.36 -10.05 4.19
CA LEU A 226 5.37 -10.72 5.03
C LEU A 226 5.01 -12.19 5.28
N LEU A 227 3.75 -12.49 5.56
CA LEU A 227 3.29 -13.85 5.75
C LEU A 227 3.44 -14.68 4.47
N ASN A 228 3.06 -14.16 3.31
CA ASN A 228 3.23 -14.85 2.03
C ASN A 228 4.70 -15.16 1.72
N VAL A 229 5.63 -14.29 2.12
CA VAL A 229 7.08 -14.52 1.96
C VAL A 229 7.59 -15.61 2.93
N ILE A 230 6.95 -15.77 4.09
CA ILE A 230 7.48 -16.53 5.23
C ILE A 230 6.73 -17.84 5.51
N ALA A 231 5.53 -18.01 4.96
CA ALA A 231 4.58 -19.11 5.21
C ALA A 231 5.10 -20.52 4.91
N LEU A 232 6.38 -20.69 4.58
CA LEU A 232 6.94 -21.96 4.16
C LEU A 232 8.02 -22.57 5.07
N GLN A 233 8.55 -21.91 6.13
CA GLN A 233 9.81 -22.46 6.71
C GLN A 233 10.02 -22.60 8.23
N SER A 234 9.48 -21.77 9.15
CA SER A 234 9.73 -22.01 10.59
C SER A 234 9.00 -21.02 11.51
N SER A 235 8.71 -21.41 12.76
CA SER A 235 8.31 -20.48 13.83
C SER A 235 9.35 -19.37 14.07
N ARG A 236 10.64 -19.63 13.83
CA ARG A 236 11.70 -18.61 13.93
C ARG A 236 11.56 -17.52 12.86
N MET A 237 11.09 -17.88 11.66
CA MET A 237 10.91 -16.92 10.57
C MET A 237 9.71 -16.00 10.83
N LEU A 238 8.69 -16.45 11.56
CA LEU A 238 7.59 -15.59 12.01
C LEU A 238 8.06 -14.49 12.96
N VAL A 239 8.99 -14.79 13.87
CA VAL A 239 9.58 -13.76 14.75
C VAL A 239 10.34 -12.72 13.92
N VAL A 240 11.15 -13.17 12.96
CA VAL A 240 11.85 -12.26 12.03
C VAL A 240 10.85 -11.42 11.23
N ALA A 241 9.74 -12.01 10.76
CA ALA A 241 8.65 -11.30 10.10
C ALA A 241 8.11 -10.16 10.97
N ALA A 242 7.75 -10.49 12.21
CA ALA A 242 7.17 -9.55 13.15
C ALA A 242 8.13 -8.38 13.42
N ILE A 243 9.43 -8.66 13.55
CA ILE A 243 10.46 -7.63 13.72
C ILE A 243 10.55 -6.74 12.48
N ILE A 244 10.61 -7.31 11.28
CA ILE A 244 10.65 -6.53 10.02
C ILE A 244 9.41 -5.64 9.90
N TYR A 245 8.22 -6.18 10.17
CA TYR A 245 6.97 -5.44 10.17
C TYR A 245 7.00 -4.28 11.17
N LEU A 246 7.43 -4.52 12.42
CA LEU A 246 7.55 -3.49 13.44
C LEU A 246 8.51 -2.38 13.02
N VAL A 247 9.65 -2.72 12.42
CA VAL A 247 10.63 -1.75 11.91
C VAL A 247 10.02 -0.91 10.79
N VAL A 248 9.36 -1.53 9.82
CA VAL A 248 8.71 -0.82 8.70
C VAL A 248 7.61 0.10 9.21
N MET A 249 6.74 -0.38 10.11
CA MET A 249 5.68 0.45 10.70
C MET A 249 6.25 1.59 11.55
N ALA A 250 7.34 1.36 12.29
CA ALA A 250 8.01 2.42 13.04
C ALA A 250 8.57 3.51 12.12
N LEU A 251 9.14 3.15 10.97
CA LEU A 251 9.61 4.11 9.96
C LEU A 251 8.45 4.91 9.35
N ILE A 252 7.33 4.24 9.03
CA ILE A 252 6.12 4.92 8.53
C ILE A 252 5.58 5.91 9.57
N ILE A 253 5.46 5.48 10.84
CA ILE A 253 5.00 6.34 11.94
C ILE A 253 5.96 7.50 12.16
N LEU A 254 7.27 7.28 12.03
CA LEU A 254 8.27 8.35 12.13
C LEU A 254 8.09 9.38 11.01
N LEU A 255 7.90 8.95 9.76
CA LEU A 255 7.62 9.84 8.63
C LEU A 255 6.33 10.64 8.84
N GLN A 256 5.26 9.97 9.26
CA GLN A 256 3.99 10.61 9.61
C GLN A 256 4.16 11.62 10.77
N ALA A 257 4.97 11.29 11.78
CA ALA A 257 5.28 12.18 12.90
C ALA A 257 6.11 13.40 12.46
N LEU A 258 7.05 13.22 11.52
CA LEU A 258 7.80 14.33 10.93
C LEU A 258 6.86 15.28 10.18
N VAL A 259 5.93 14.74 9.39
CA VAL A 259 4.90 15.53 8.70
C VAL A 259 4.02 16.26 9.72
N ALA A 260 3.50 15.55 10.73
CA ALA A 260 2.74 16.13 11.85
C ALA A 260 3.50 17.26 12.56
N MET A 261 4.79 17.08 12.85
CA MET A 261 5.60 18.12 13.49
C MET A 261 5.79 19.34 12.60
N ARG A 262 6.02 19.14 11.30
CA ARG A 262 6.16 20.24 10.32
C ARG A 262 4.86 21.05 10.22
N ILE A 263 3.72 20.38 10.19
CA ILE A 263 2.38 20.97 10.23
C ILE A 263 2.22 21.85 11.47
N ILE A 264 2.52 21.28 12.65
CA ILE A 264 2.32 21.96 13.92
C ILE A 264 3.23 23.20 14.05
N LYS A 265 4.47 23.11 13.55
CA LYS A 265 5.43 24.23 13.53
C LYS A 265 5.01 25.40 12.63
N GLY A 266 3.91 25.29 11.90
CA GLY A 266 3.46 26.38 11.04
C GLY A 266 4.17 26.42 9.70
N MET A 267 4.60 25.27 9.19
CA MET A 267 4.93 25.20 7.77
C MET A 267 3.64 25.28 6.96
N TYR A 268 3.41 26.47 6.41
CA TYR A 268 2.28 26.93 5.59
C TYR A 268 2.36 26.42 4.15
N ARG A 269 1.18 26.32 3.50
CA ARG A 269 0.91 26.15 2.05
C ARG A 269 1.91 25.28 1.26
N GLY A 270 1.49 24.06 0.94
CA GLY A 270 2.27 23.14 0.08
C GLY A 270 3.03 22.08 0.86
N GLY A 271 2.58 21.72 2.07
CA GLY A 271 3.13 20.58 2.81
C GLY A 271 3.01 19.29 2.00
N LEU A 272 1.85 19.12 1.33
CA LEU A 272 1.62 18.00 0.43
C LEU A 272 2.64 17.93 -0.72
N LYS A 273 3.09 19.07 -1.25
CA LYS A 273 4.09 19.13 -2.34
C LYS A 273 5.42 18.55 -1.87
N HIS A 274 5.87 18.93 -0.67
CA HIS A 274 7.09 18.39 -0.07
C HIS A 274 6.98 16.90 0.24
N VAL A 275 5.81 16.43 0.73
CA VAL A 275 5.60 15.01 0.96
C VAL A 275 5.66 14.24 -0.36
N MET A 276 4.97 14.70 -1.40
CA MET A 276 5.00 14.06 -2.73
C MET A 276 6.42 13.99 -3.29
N VAL A 277 7.20 15.07 -3.19
CA VAL A 277 8.62 15.07 -3.60
C VAL A 277 9.45 14.11 -2.75
N SER A 278 9.21 14.03 -1.45
CA SER A 278 9.93 13.10 -0.56
C SER A 278 9.61 11.65 -0.90
N VAL A 279 8.35 11.33 -1.20
CA VAL A 279 7.91 10.01 -1.68
C VAL A 279 8.59 9.67 -3.00
N LEU A 280 8.66 10.61 -3.93
CA LEU A 280 9.36 10.43 -5.20
C LEU A 280 10.84 10.09 -4.98
N LEU A 281 11.53 10.82 -4.08
CA LEU A 281 12.94 10.53 -3.73
C LEU A 281 13.12 9.16 -3.07
N ILE A 282 12.19 8.75 -2.20
CA ILE A 282 12.20 7.41 -1.61
C ILE A 282 12.06 6.35 -2.71
N LEU A 283 11.15 6.54 -3.67
CA LEU A 283 11.00 5.60 -4.79
C LEU A 283 12.23 5.54 -5.68
N VAL A 284 12.90 6.67 -5.93
CA VAL A 284 14.20 6.69 -6.63
C VAL A 284 15.25 5.89 -5.86
N ALA A 285 15.33 6.05 -4.54
CA ALA A 285 16.27 5.30 -3.72
C ALA A 285 15.97 3.79 -3.70
N VAL A 286 14.69 3.41 -3.70
CA VAL A 286 14.27 2.00 -3.81
C VAL A 286 14.59 1.44 -5.19
N ALA A 287 14.31 2.20 -6.26
CA ALA A 287 14.64 1.81 -7.63
C ALA A 287 16.15 1.76 -7.89
N ALA A 288 16.98 2.41 -7.07
CA ALA A 288 18.44 2.26 -7.15
C ALA A 288 18.95 0.92 -6.60
N VAL A 289 18.09 0.11 -5.94
CA VAL A 289 18.42 -1.23 -5.46
C VAL A 289 17.79 -2.26 -6.40
N PRO A 290 18.56 -2.89 -7.31
CA PRO A 290 17.99 -3.71 -8.39
C PRO A 290 17.06 -4.82 -7.93
N GLN A 291 17.39 -5.46 -6.80
CA GLN A 291 16.58 -6.52 -6.22
C GLN A 291 15.22 -6.03 -5.72
N ALA A 292 15.16 -4.81 -5.18
CA ALA A 292 13.92 -4.22 -4.71
C ALA A 292 13.08 -3.73 -5.90
N GLY A 293 13.72 -3.08 -6.87
CA GLY A 293 13.08 -2.62 -8.10
C GLY A 293 12.43 -3.75 -8.90
N ALA A 294 13.19 -4.82 -9.16
CA ALA A 294 12.70 -5.99 -9.89
C ALA A 294 11.48 -6.65 -9.20
N ARG A 295 11.47 -6.71 -7.86
CA ARG A 295 10.36 -7.27 -7.07
C ARG A 295 9.12 -6.39 -7.10
N LEU A 296 9.32 -5.08 -7.06
CA LEU A 296 8.22 -4.12 -7.10
C LEU A 296 7.50 -4.17 -8.46
N VAL A 297 8.25 -4.46 -9.54
CA VAL A 297 7.70 -4.65 -10.89
C VAL A 297 7.12 -6.04 -11.12
N SER A 298 7.71 -7.09 -10.53
CA SER A 298 7.24 -8.46 -10.79
C SER A 298 5.82 -8.68 -10.30
N TYR A 299 5.40 -8.03 -9.20
CA TYR A 299 4.06 -8.22 -8.63
C TYR A 299 2.92 -7.78 -9.58
N PRO A 300 2.89 -6.54 -10.11
CA PRO A 300 1.85 -6.14 -11.06
C PRO A 300 1.94 -6.92 -12.38
N LEU A 301 3.14 -7.31 -12.84
CA LEU A 301 3.28 -8.13 -14.05
C LEU A 301 2.72 -9.55 -13.87
N GLN A 302 2.86 -10.13 -12.68
CA GLN A 302 2.28 -11.44 -12.34
C GLN A 302 0.75 -11.36 -12.20
N LEU A 303 0.23 -10.26 -11.68
CA LEU A 303 -1.22 -10.01 -11.62
C LEU A 303 -1.85 -9.75 -12.99
N ALA A 304 -1.07 -9.26 -13.97
CA ALA A 304 -1.53 -8.97 -15.32
C ALA A 304 -1.62 -10.21 -16.24
N THR A 305 -1.47 -11.41 -15.68
CA THR A 305 -1.65 -12.64 -16.47
C THR A 305 -3.11 -12.78 -16.92
N VAL A 306 -3.32 -13.41 -18.08
CA VAL A 306 -4.55 -13.33 -18.90
C VAL A 306 -5.85 -13.66 -18.14
N ASP A 307 -5.78 -14.47 -17.08
CA ASP A 307 -6.95 -14.88 -16.29
C ASP A 307 -6.92 -14.42 -14.82
N GLY A 308 -5.90 -13.67 -14.38
CA GLY A 308 -5.70 -13.29 -12.97
C GLY A 308 -5.44 -14.47 -12.02
N GLU A 309 -5.34 -15.68 -12.56
CA GLU A 309 -5.03 -16.93 -11.85
C GLU A 309 -3.56 -16.93 -11.41
N THR A 310 -3.32 -17.22 -10.13
CA THR A 310 -1.95 -17.27 -9.57
C THR A 310 -1.13 -18.46 -10.05
N CYS A 311 -1.75 -19.44 -10.70
CA CYS A 311 -1.11 -20.65 -11.19
C CYS A 311 -1.66 -21.03 -12.57
N GLN A 312 -0.77 -21.19 -13.54
CA GLN A 312 -1.10 -21.49 -14.93
C GLN A 312 -0.35 -22.72 -15.42
N VAL A 313 -1.02 -23.52 -16.24
CA VAL A 313 -0.47 -24.69 -16.92
C VAL A 313 -0.40 -24.38 -18.41
N LEU A 314 0.83 -24.34 -18.94
CA LEU A 314 1.08 -24.24 -20.37
C LEU A 314 1.06 -25.64 -20.97
N THR A 315 0.09 -25.92 -21.83
CA THR A 315 0.05 -27.18 -22.61
C THR A 315 0.86 -26.96 -23.88
N LEU A 316 1.95 -27.69 -24.06
CA LEU A 316 2.75 -27.62 -25.28
C LEU A 316 2.14 -28.51 -26.36
N LEU A 317 2.12 -28.01 -27.60
CA LEU A 317 1.80 -28.84 -28.76
C LEU A 317 2.85 -29.95 -28.90
N PRO A 318 2.47 -31.15 -29.39
CA PRO A 318 3.44 -32.20 -29.68
C PRO A 318 4.33 -31.74 -30.84
N LEU A 319 5.48 -31.12 -30.52
CA LEU A 319 6.45 -30.74 -31.54
C LEU A 319 7.01 -32.03 -32.15
N SER A 320 6.78 -32.21 -33.45
CA SER A 320 7.38 -33.26 -34.25
C SER A 320 8.92 -33.20 -34.10
N SER A 321 9.49 -34.26 -33.54
CA SER A 321 10.90 -34.70 -33.61
C SER A 321 12.03 -33.81 -33.06
N ALA A 322 11.77 -32.61 -32.55
CA ALA A 322 12.80 -31.83 -31.87
C ALA A 322 12.19 -30.97 -30.75
N ALA A 323 11.76 -31.60 -29.65
CA ALA A 323 11.72 -30.87 -28.39
C ALA A 323 13.15 -30.37 -28.15
N PRO A 324 13.42 -29.06 -28.09
CA PRO A 324 14.76 -28.56 -27.86
C PRO A 324 15.26 -29.19 -26.56
N SER A 325 16.51 -29.67 -26.57
CA SER A 325 17.16 -30.33 -25.42
C SER A 325 17.07 -29.52 -24.13
N SER A 326 16.78 -28.21 -24.24
CA SER A 326 16.50 -27.28 -23.15
C SER A 326 15.25 -27.58 -22.34
N TYR A 327 14.29 -28.38 -22.82
CA TYR A 327 13.10 -28.73 -22.04
C TYR A 327 13.30 -29.92 -21.11
N ALA A 328 14.33 -30.75 -21.34
CA ALA A 328 14.62 -31.93 -20.52
C ALA A 328 14.93 -31.57 -19.06
N THR A 329 15.43 -30.35 -18.80
CA THR A 329 15.74 -29.86 -17.45
C THR A 329 14.52 -29.34 -16.68
N VAL A 330 13.42 -29.08 -17.39
CA VAL A 330 12.15 -28.60 -16.81
C VAL A 330 11.14 -29.73 -16.69
N GLN A 331 11.36 -30.85 -17.40
CA GLN A 331 10.52 -32.04 -17.33
C GLN A 331 10.71 -32.77 -15.98
N ASP A 332 9.62 -33.23 -15.39
CA ASP A 332 9.68 -34.07 -14.18
C ASP A 332 10.19 -35.46 -14.58
N LEU A 333 11.37 -35.83 -14.06
CA LEU A 333 12.00 -37.14 -14.26
C LEU A 333 11.11 -38.29 -13.77
N ASN A 334 10.26 -38.05 -12.77
CA ASN A 334 9.40 -39.07 -12.19
C ASN A 334 8.07 -39.21 -12.94
N ASN A 335 7.62 -38.16 -13.63
CA ASN A 335 6.35 -38.11 -14.35
C ASN A 335 6.56 -37.63 -15.79
N PRO A 336 6.92 -38.55 -16.71
CA PRO A 336 7.16 -38.18 -18.10
C PRO A 336 5.90 -37.59 -18.73
N GLY A 337 5.98 -36.33 -19.13
CA GLY A 337 4.87 -35.55 -19.70
C GLY A 337 4.45 -34.35 -18.86
N HIS A 338 4.92 -34.26 -17.62
CA HIS A 338 4.74 -33.11 -16.74
C HIS A 338 6.03 -32.33 -16.57
N SER A 339 5.92 -31.03 -16.27
CA SER A 339 7.04 -30.21 -15.83
C SER A 339 7.15 -30.17 -14.30
N VAL A 340 8.35 -29.92 -13.81
CA VAL A 340 8.60 -29.48 -12.44
C VAL A 340 7.86 -28.14 -12.21
N PRO A 341 7.30 -27.87 -11.02
CA PRO A 341 6.63 -26.60 -10.75
C PRO A 341 7.52 -25.40 -11.11
N LEU A 342 6.99 -24.58 -12.02
CA LEU A 342 7.61 -23.37 -12.52
C LEU A 342 7.09 -22.19 -11.72
N ASN A 343 7.94 -21.60 -10.88
CA ASN A 343 7.57 -20.52 -9.98
C ASN A 343 7.69 -19.12 -10.61
N PHE A 344 8.09 -19.04 -11.88
CA PHE A 344 8.16 -17.81 -12.65
C PHE A 344 7.76 -18.07 -14.09
N ILE A 345 6.82 -17.25 -14.57
CA ILE A 345 6.37 -17.20 -15.96
C ILE A 345 6.15 -15.74 -16.32
N THR A 346 6.64 -15.32 -17.48
CA THR A 346 6.32 -14.02 -18.07
C THR A 346 6.24 -14.16 -19.59
N HIS A 347 5.27 -13.49 -20.21
CA HIS A 347 5.07 -13.47 -21.66
C HIS A 347 5.61 -12.18 -22.24
N LEU A 348 6.59 -12.28 -23.14
CA LEU A 348 7.26 -11.13 -23.77
C LEU A 348 7.62 -11.49 -25.22
N ASP A 349 7.26 -10.61 -26.16
CA ASP A 349 7.59 -10.72 -27.60
C ASP A 349 7.31 -12.11 -28.22
N GLY A 350 6.16 -12.70 -27.89
CA GLY A 350 5.75 -14.01 -28.43
C GLY A 350 6.50 -15.20 -27.82
N MET A 351 7.17 -15.00 -26.69
CA MET A 351 7.88 -16.04 -25.93
C MET A 351 7.38 -16.06 -24.48
N TYR A 352 7.19 -17.25 -23.94
CA TYR A 352 7.03 -17.48 -22.51
C TYR A 352 8.39 -17.77 -21.89
N TYR A 353 8.83 -16.90 -20.98
CA TYR A 353 10.05 -17.10 -20.21
C TYR A 353 9.69 -17.77 -18.89
N VAL A 354 10.18 -19.00 -18.70
CA VAL A 354 9.88 -19.81 -17.53
C VAL A 354 11.13 -20.18 -16.74
N ARG A 355 10.98 -20.31 -15.42
CA ARG A 355 12.06 -20.73 -14.51
C ARG A 355 11.54 -21.56 -13.33
N PRO A 356 12.21 -22.68 -12.95
CA PRO A 356 11.81 -23.49 -11.81
C PRO A 356 11.88 -22.75 -10.46
N ASP A 357 12.97 -22.03 -10.20
CA ASP A 357 13.13 -21.17 -9.02
C ASP A 357 13.13 -19.72 -9.50
N PRO A 358 12.32 -18.79 -8.97
CA PRO A 358 12.24 -17.44 -9.52
C PRO A 358 13.59 -16.70 -9.49
N TRP A 359 14.47 -17.07 -8.56
CA TRP A 359 15.70 -16.34 -8.27
C TRP A 359 16.97 -17.10 -8.66
N LYS A 360 16.85 -18.37 -9.07
CA LYS A 360 18.00 -19.22 -9.40
C LYS A 360 17.75 -20.08 -10.63
N GLY A 361 18.80 -20.30 -11.41
CA GLY A 361 18.79 -21.19 -12.57
C GLY A 361 18.60 -20.47 -13.91
N ALA A 362 18.71 -21.24 -14.98
CA ALA A 362 18.56 -20.73 -16.35
C ALA A 362 17.11 -20.33 -16.63
N VAL A 363 16.93 -19.27 -17.42
CA VAL A 363 15.63 -18.94 -18.01
C VAL A 363 15.45 -19.79 -19.25
N TYR A 364 14.27 -20.40 -19.38
CA TYR A 364 13.89 -21.14 -20.58
C TYR A 364 12.88 -20.33 -21.36
N ALA A 365 13.09 -20.20 -22.66
CA ALA A 365 12.18 -19.50 -23.55
C ALA A 365 11.36 -20.52 -24.32
N VAL A 366 10.04 -20.43 -24.20
CA VAL A 366 9.05 -21.28 -24.86
C VAL A 366 8.32 -20.42 -25.90
N PRO A 367 8.48 -20.66 -27.20
CA PRO A 367 7.74 -19.93 -28.22
C PRO A 367 6.24 -20.05 -28.02
N GLU A 368 5.50 -18.95 -28.13
CA GLU A 368 4.04 -18.96 -28.01
C GLU A 368 3.39 -19.89 -29.05
N ALA A 369 3.96 -19.98 -30.25
CA ALA A 369 3.53 -20.93 -31.29
C ALA A 369 3.66 -22.41 -30.87
N SER A 370 4.44 -22.72 -29.84
CA SER A 370 4.54 -24.08 -29.27
C SER A 370 3.52 -24.36 -28.18
N VAL A 371 2.76 -23.34 -27.73
CA VAL A 371 1.75 -23.47 -26.68
C VAL A 371 0.40 -23.77 -27.34
N GLY A 372 -0.13 -24.97 -27.09
CA GLY A 372 -1.45 -25.40 -27.58
C GLY A 372 -2.61 -24.93 -26.71
N GLY A 373 -2.34 -24.50 -25.48
CA GLY A 373 -3.34 -23.89 -24.61
C GLY A 373 -2.77 -23.48 -23.25
N ILE A 374 -3.46 -22.55 -22.60
CA ILE A 374 -3.20 -22.10 -21.23
C ILE A 374 -4.42 -22.47 -20.41
N GLY A 375 -4.21 -23.17 -19.30
CA GLY A 375 -5.27 -23.54 -18.37
C GLY A 375 -4.92 -23.17 -16.93
N PRO A 376 -5.90 -23.02 -16.05
CA PRO A 376 -5.64 -22.83 -14.62
C PRO A 376 -5.03 -24.10 -14.03
N CYS A 377 -4.21 -23.97 -12.99
CA CYS A 377 -3.82 -25.12 -12.19
C CYS A 377 -5.05 -25.69 -11.49
N ARG A 378 -5.58 -26.81 -12.00
CA ARG A 378 -6.57 -27.55 -11.23
C ARG A 378 -5.92 -27.98 -9.92
N ALA A 379 -6.52 -27.57 -8.82
CA ALA A 379 -6.09 -28.00 -7.49
C ALA A 379 -5.95 -29.52 -7.53
N ARG A 380 -4.82 -30.02 -7.01
CA ARG A 380 -4.42 -31.44 -6.97
C ARG A 380 -5.48 -32.38 -6.37
N GLU A 381 -6.58 -31.84 -5.83
CA GLU A 381 -7.77 -32.58 -5.39
C GLU A 381 -8.40 -33.44 -6.50
N GLU A 382 -8.41 -33.03 -7.77
CA GLU A 382 -8.95 -33.90 -8.84
C GLU A 382 -8.01 -35.03 -9.26
N ALA A 383 -6.72 -34.96 -8.92
CA ALA A 383 -5.72 -35.98 -9.27
C ALA A 383 -5.45 -36.99 -8.15
N SER A 384 -6.13 -36.86 -7.00
CA SER A 384 -6.11 -37.94 -6.01
C SER A 384 -7.03 -39.06 -6.51
N PRO A 385 -6.55 -40.31 -6.67
CA PRO A 385 -7.39 -41.44 -7.06
C PRO A 385 -8.55 -41.66 -6.07
N ILE A 386 -8.46 -41.12 -4.85
CA ILE A 386 -9.52 -41.15 -3.83
C ILE A 386 -10.70 -40.27 -4.24
N PHE A 387 -10.48 -39.08 -4.81
CA PHE A 387 -11.55 -38.19 -5.26
C PHE A 387 -12.16 -38.66 -6.59
N ALA A 388 -11.35 -39.23 -7.48
CA ALA A 388 -11.86 -39.90 -8.68
C ALA A 388 -12.72 -41.13 -8.32
N ALA A 389 -12.33 -41.90 -7.28
CA ALA A 389 -13.13 -43.01 -6.76
C ALA A 389 -14.42 -42.54 -6.06
N LEU A 390 -14.39 -41.43 -5.34
CA LEU A 390 -15.60 -40.83 -4.73
C LEU A 390 -16.57 -40.30 -5.80
N ARG A 391 -16.07 -39.66 -6.87
CA ARG A 391 -16.92 -39.18 -7.97
C ARG A 391 -17.47 -40.32 -8.84
N ALA A 392 -16.74 -41.43 -8.97
CA ALA A 392 -17.24 -42.67 -9.58
C ALA A 392 -18.28 -43.39 -8.69
N SER A 393 -18.23 -43.18 -7.37
CA SER A 393 -19.18 -43.73 -6.40
C SER A 393 -20.50 -42.96 -6.33
N ASP A 394 -20.54 -41.70 -6.75
CA ASP A 394 -21.72 -40.82 -6.63
C ASP A 394 -22.75 -40.97 -7.78
N GLY A 395 -22.59 -41.98 -8.66
CA GLY A 395 -23.68 -42.57 -9.43
C GLY A 395 -24.58 -41.63 -10.24
N SER A 396 -24.11 -40.44 -10.60
CA SER A 396 -24.88 -39.46 -11.35
C SER A 396 -24.59 -39.65 -12.84
N PRO A 397 -25.56 -40.12 -13.65
CA PRO A 397 -25.39 -40.20 -15.10
C PRO A 397 -25.37 -38.78 -15.71
N PRO A 398 -24.81 -38.62 -16.93
CA PRO A 398 -24.62 -37.34 -17.59
C PRO A 398 -25.92 -36.55 -17.86
#